data_AF-S4NYU6-F1
#
_entry.id   AF-S4NYU6-F1
#
_cell.length_a   1.000
_cell.length_b   1.000
_cell.length_c   1.000
_cell.angle_alpha   90.00
_cell.angle_beta   90.00
_cell.angle_gamma   90.00
#
_symmetry.space_group_name_H-M   'P 1'
#
loop_
_entity.id
_entity.type
_entity.pdbx_description
1 polymer ?
#
loop_
_entity_poly.entity_id
_entity_poly.type
_entity_poly.pdbx_seq_one_letter_code
_entity_poly.pdbx_strand_id
1 'polypeptide(L)'
;VDSIILHFLRQLFINIDDDIKNICDLPVEGIIESAAKCIAAINQNIKVPGKLPTGLSQRIEVAAQIASICKDLGYQNDVGYQTFLYHNETELRQVFMFLIEKLPSEDKKPTIKVYPSNKKH
;
A
#
# COMPACT_ATOMS: atom_id res chain seq x y z
N VAL A 1 -1.12 15.60 0.13
CA VAL A 1 -1.33 14.18 0.49
C VAL A 1 -1.31 13.33 -0.76
N ASP A 2 -2.23 13.56 -1.72
CA ASP A 2 -2.29 12.77 -2.97
C ASP A 2 -1.00 12.82 -3.78
N SER A 3 -0.37 13.99 -3.94
CA SER A 3 0.91 14.13 -4.64
C SER A 3 2.02 13.23 -4.08
N ILE A 4 2.06 13.03 -2.76
CA ILE A 4 3.02 12.15 -2.10
C ILE A 4 2.65 10.69 -2.39
N ILE A 5 1.37 10.33 -2.24
CA ILE A 5 0.91 8.97 -2.50
C ILE A 5 1.22 8.59 -3.95
N LEU A 6 0.78 9.39 -4.91
CA LEU A 6 0.98 9.15 -6.34
C LEU A 6 2.47 9.07 -6.71
N HIS A 7 3.33 9.88 -6.08
CA HIS A 7 4.78 9.79 -6.26
C HIS A 7 5.32 8.41 -5.87
N PHE A 8 4.99 7.92 -4.67
CA PHE A 8 5.44 6.60 -4.21
C PHE A 8 4.84 5.46 -5.05
N LEU A 9 3.57 5.57 -5.46
CA LEU A 9 2.96 4.56 -6.33
C LEU A 9 3.67 4.48 -7.69
N ARG A 10 4.06 5.62 -8.28
CA ARG A 10 4.88 5.64 -9.51
C ARG A 10 6.25 4.99 -9.30
N GLN A 11 6.88 5.15 -8.13
CA GLN A 11 8.14 4.47 -7.81
C GLN A 11 8.00 2.95 -7.69
N LEU A 12 6.82 2.43 -7.35
CA LEU A 12 6.51 1.00 -7.32
C LEU A 12 6.19 0.41 -8.72
N PHE A 13 6.57 1.12 -9.80
CA PHE A 13 6.29 0.74 -11.19
C PHE A 13 4.79 0.48 -11.44
N ILE A 14 3.92 1.27 -10.80
CA ILE A 14 2.50 1.32 -11.14
C ILE A 14 2.32 2.33 -12.26
N ASN A 15 1.68 1.91 -13.35
CA ASN A 15 1.41 2.77 -14.50
C ASN A 15 0.28 3.74 -14.17
N ILE A 16 0.62 4.92 -13.66
CA ILE A 16 -0.29 6.01 -13.32
C ILE A 16 0.02 7.17 -14.25
N ASP A 17 -0.99 7.63 -14.99
CA ASP A 17 -0.85 8.79 -15.88
C ASP A 17 -0.39 10.03 -15.10
N ASP A 18 0.42 10.87 -15.74
CA ASP A 18 0.98 12.08 -15.14
C ASP A 18 -0.10 13.17 -14.93
N ASP A 19 -1.22 13.08 -15.65
CA ASP A 19 -2.36 13.99 -15.50
C ASP A 19 -3.18 13.74 -14.22
N ILE A 20 -3.10 12.55 -13.64
CA ILE A 20 -3.77 12.17 -12.39
C ILE A 20 -3.12 12.89 -11.22
N LYS A 21 -3.93 13.70 -10.52
CA LYS A 21 -3.52 14.53 -9.36
C LYS A 21 -4.16 14.11 -8.05
N ASN A 22 -5.27 13.38 -8.10
CA ASN A 22 -5.95 12.81 -6.94
C ASN A 22 -5.93 11.29 -7.02
N ILE A 23 -5.71 10.62 -5.88
CA ILE A 23 -5.77 9.16 -5.81
C ILE A 23 -7.16 8.63 -6.17
N CYS A 24 -8.20 9.42 -5.93
CA CYS A 24 -9.58 9.07 -6.25
C CYS A 24 -9.89 9.15 -7.76
N ASP A 25 -9.03 9.79 -8.56
CA ASP A 25 -9.16 9.83 -10.02
C ASP A 25 -8.66 8.52 -10.66
N LEU A 26 -7.99 7.65 -9.89
CA LEU A 26 -7.56 6.35 -10.38
C LEU A 26 -8.77 5.44 -10.67
N PRO A 27 -8.74 4.66 -11.75
CA PRO A 27 -9.72 3.60 -11.95
C PRO A 27 -9.62 2.59 -10.80
N VAL A 28 -10.74 1.91 -10.49
CA VAL A 28 -10.81 0.92 -9.40
C VAL A 28 -9.73 -0.15 -9.58
N GLU A 29 -9.51 -0.60 -10.81
CA GLU A 29 -8.44 -1.54 -11.18
C GLU A 29 -7.05 -1.02 -10.77
N GLY A 30 -6.78 0.27 -10.98
CA GLY A 30 -5.53 0.92 -10.60
C GLY A 30 -5.37 1.05 -9.09
N ILE A 31 -6.45 1.32 -8.35
CA ILE A 31 -6.44 1.33 -6.88
C ILE A 31 -6.10 -0.05 -6.32
N ILE A 32 -6.77 -1.08 -6.82
CA ILE A 32 -6.57 -2.46 -6.36
C ILE A 32 -5.16 -2.94 -6.68
N GLU A 33 -4.68 -2.68 -7.90
CA GLU A 33 -3.30 -2.99 -8.29
C GLU A 33 -2.29 -2.26 -7.39
N SER A 34 -2.54 -0.97 -7.11
CA SER A 34 -1.67 -0.16 -6.27
C SER A 34 -1.56 -0.71 -4.85
N ALA A 35 -2.69 -1.03 -4.22
CA ALA A 35 -2.73 -1.61 -2.88
C ALA A 35 -2.04 -2.98 -2.86
N ALA A 36 -2.29 -3.83 -3.86
CA ALA A 36 -1.66 -5.15 -3.97
C ALA A 36 -0.13 -5.04 -4.12
N LYS A 37 0.37 -4.12 -4.94
CA LYS A 37 1.82 -3.90 -5.09
C LYS A 37 2.47 -3.36 -3.82
N CYS A 38 1.82 -2.44 -3.12
CA CYS A 38 2.30 -1.99 -1.81
C CYS A 38 2.40 -3.15 -0.82
N ILE A 39 1.36 -3.98 -0.71
CA ILE A 39 1.35 -5.16 0.17
C ILE A 39 2.48 -6.13 -0.19
N ALA A 40 2.66 -6.44 -1.47
CA ALA A 40 3.72 -7.33 -1.94
C ALA A 40 5.12 -6.78 -1.67
N ALA A 41 5.30 -5.45 -1.78
CA ALA A 41 6.55 -4.78 -1.47
C ALA A 41 6.86 -4.76 0.06
N ILE A 42 5.83 -4.66 0.91
CA ILE A 42 5.96 -4.73 2.37
C ILE A 42 6.32 -6.15 2.81
N ASN A 43 5.64 -7.17 2.27
CA ASN A 43 5.85 -8.56 2.64
C ASN A 43 5.54 -9.49 1.47
N GLN A 44 6.60 -10.01 0.85
CA GLN A 44 6.53 -10.90 -0.32
C GLN A 44 5.87 -12.27 -0.02
N ASN A 45 5.72 -12.63 1.26
CA ASN A 45 5.05 -13.88 1.65
C ASN A 45 3.52 -13.77 1.64
N ILE A 46 2.98 -12.55 1.56
CA ILE A 46 1.53 -12.33 1.50
C ILE A 46 1.06 -12.49 0.06
N LYS A 47 0.18 -13.46 -0.17
CA LYS A 47 -0.50 -13.61 -1.47
C LYS A 47 -1.67 -12.64 -1.55
N VAL A 48 -1.57 -11.69 -2.47
CA VAL A 48 -2.61 -10.69 -2.73
C VAL A 48 -3.02 -10.74 -4.21
N PRO A 49 -4.32 -10.74 -4.52
CA PRO A 49 -4.80 -10.65 -5.90
C PRO A 49 -4.47 -9.27 -6.50
N GLY A 50 -3.59 -9.25 -7.52
CA GLY A 50 -3.18 -8.02 -8.21
C GLY A 50 -4.08 -7.60 -9.38
N LYS A 51 -5.16 -8.35 -9.65
CA LYS A 51 -6.11 -8.05 -10.73
C LYS A 51 -7.53 -8.16 -10.23
N LEU A 52 -8.34 -7.20 -10.64
CA LEU A 52 -9.75 -7.15 -10.30
C LEU A 52 -10.57 -8.01 -11.29
N PRO A 53 -11.37 -8.99 -10.83
CA PRO A 53 -12.24 -9.78 -11.70
C PRO A 53 -13.40 -8.96 -12.27
N THR A 54 -14.12 -9.50 -13.26
CA THR A 54 -15.26 -8.82 -13.89
C THR A 54 -16.56 -8.90 -13.08
N GLY A 55 -16.75 -9.98 -12.31
CA GLY A 55 -17.98 -10.18 -11.52
C GLY A 55 -17.97 -9.40 -10.20
N LEU A 56 -19.06 -8.66 -9.92
CA LEU A 56 -19.18 -7.80 -8.75
C LEU A 56 -18.88 -8.51 -7.42
N SER A 57 -19.43 -9.71 -7.20
CA SER A 57 -19.17 -10.48 -5.97
C SER A 57 -17.69 -10.77 -5.77
N GLN A 58 -16.99 -11.18 -6.82
CA GLN A 58 -15.56 -11.45 -6.77
C GLN A 58 -14.75 -10.16 -6.57
N ARG A 59 -15.23 -9.01 -7.10
CA ARG A 59 -14.62 -7.70 -6.83
C ARG A 59 -14.69 -7.34 -5.35
N ILE A 60 -15.84 -7.57 -4.73
CA ILE A 60 -16.05 -7.34 -3.29
C ILE A 60 -15.13 -8.25 -2.47
N GLU A 61 -15.05 -9.54 -2.82
CA GLU A 61 -14.15 -10.49 -2.15
C GLU A 61 -12.68 -10.06 -2.23
N VAL A 62 -12.20 -9.66 -3.40
CA VAL A 62 -10.83 -9.17 -3.61
C VAL A 62 -10.56 -7.91 -2.77
N ALA A 63 -11.44 -6.92 -2.82
CA ALA A 63 -11.27 -5.67 -2.08
C ALA A 63 -11.37 -5.89 -0.55
N ALA A 64 -12.26 -6.79 -0.09
CA ALA A 64 -12.36 -7.17 1.31
C ALA A 64 -11.11 -7.91 1.80
N GLN A 65 -10.53 -8.78 0.96
CA GLN A 65 -9.27 -9.46 1.28
C GLN A 65 -8.13 -8.45 1.45
N ILE A 66 -8.01 -7.47 0.56
CA ILE A 66 -7.01 -6.39 0.68
C ILE A 66 -7.23 -5.59 1.97
N ALA A 67 -8.47 -5.23 2.29
CA ALA A 67 -8.80 -4.55 3.55
C ALA A 67 -8.37 -5.37 4.79
N SER A 68 -8.64 -6.68 4.78
CA SER A 68 -8.22 -7.59 5.85
C SER A 68 -6.70 -7.64 5.99
N ILE A 69 -5.96 -7.72 4.88
CA ILE A 69 -4.50 -7.71 4.90
C ILE A 69 -3.97 -6.39 5.50
N CYS A 70 -4.57 -5.25 5.15
CA CYS A 70 -4.21 -3.96 5.77
C CYS A 70 -4.39 -4.00 7.29
N LYS A 71 -5.50 -4.57 7.78
CA LYS A 71 -5.73 -4.77 9.23
C LYS A 71 -4.67 -5.69 9.85
N ASP A 72 -4.34 -6.80 9.19
CA ASP A 72 -3.32 -7.76 9.65
C ASP A 72 -1.91 -7.17 9.70
N LEU A 73 -1.60 -6.21 8.81
CA LEU A 73 -0.38 -5.41 8.83
C LEU A 73 -0.35 -4.35 9.95
N GLY A 74 -1.45 -4.20 10.70
CA GLY A 74 -1.58 -3.31 11.85
C GLY A 74 -2.30 -1.99 11.56
N TYR A 75 -3.08 -1.88 10.48
CA TYR A 75 -3.89 -0.69 10.23
C TYR A 75 -5.04 -0.57 11.25
N GLN A 76 -5.12 0.57 11.92
CA GLN A 76 -6.03 0.75 13.07
C GLN A 76 -7.37 1.38 12.69
N ASN A 77 -7.41 2.24 11.66
CA ASN A 77 -8.64 2.93 11.24
C ASN A 77 -9.56 2.01 10.43
N ASP A 78 -10.80 2.42 10.20
CA ASP A 78 -11.75 1.68 9.40
C ASP A 78 -11.28 1.54 7.94
N VAL A 79 -11.42 0.32 7.42
CA VAL A 79 -11.15 -0.02 6.02
C VAL A 79 -12.01 -1.21 5.64
N GLY A 80 -12.63 -1.14 4.47
CA GLY A 80 -13.45 -2.21 3.93
C GLY A 80 -13.38 -2.25 2.40
N TYR A 81 -14.15 -3.14 1.79
CA TYR A 81 -14.21 -3.22 0.32
C TYR A 81 -14.69 -1.90 -0.30
N GLN A 82 -15.56 -1.16 0.40
CA GLN A 82 -16.12 0.11 -0.05
C GLN A 82 -15.04 1.18 -0.20
N THR A 83 -14.04 1.17 0.69
CA THR A 83 -12.89 2.08 0.65
C THR A 83 -12.22 2.04 -0.72
N PHE A 84 -12.02 0.84 -1.28
CA PHE A 84 -11.34 0.63 -2.57
C PHE A 84 -12.28 0.68 -3.77
N LEU A 85 -13.49 0.13 -3.68
CA LEU A 85 -14.41 0.00 -4.82
C LEU A 85 -15.23 1.27 -5.10
N TYR A 86 -15.44 2.11 -4.09
CA TYR A 86 -16.25 3.33 -4.19
C TYR A 86 -15.48 4.59 -3.82
N HIS A 87 -14.15 4.51 -3.76
CA HIS A 87 -13.26 5.64 -3.57
C HIS A 87 -13.64 6.50 -2.34
N ASN A 88 -13.82 5.87 -1.17
CA ASN A 88 -14.02 6.65 0.06
C ASN A 88 -12.75 7.45 0.35
N GLU A 89 -12.74 8.70 -0.09
CA GLU A 89 -11.55 9.54 -0.24
C GLU A 89 -10.71 9.65 1.04
N THR A 90 -11.36 9.80 2.20
CA THR A 90 -10.67 9.92 3.49
C THR A 90 -10.00 8.62 3.88
N GLU A 91 -10.74 7.51 3.87
CA GLU A 91 -10.21 6.19 4.21
C GLU A 91 -9.15 5.73 3.22
N LEU A 92 -9.37 6.00 1.92
CA LEU A 92 -8.47 5.64 0.84
C LEU A 92 -7.11 6.32 1.02
N ARG A 93 -7.08 7.63 1.27
CA ARG A 93 -5.81 8.33 1.56
C ARG A 93 -5.12 7.81 2.80
N GLN A 94 -5.88 7.54 3.87
CA GLN A 94 -5.32 7.05 5.12
C GLN A 94 -4.69 5.66 4.96
N VAL A 95 -5.37 4.73 4.27
CA VAL A 95 -4.84 3.38 4.07
C VAL A 95 -3.61 3.39 3.16
N PHE A 96 -3.60 4.23 2.10
CA PHE A 96 -2.43 4.34 1.23
C PHE A 96 -1.23 5.00 1.92
N MET A 97 -1.45 6.02 2.76
CA MET A 97 -0.37 6.58 3.56
C MET A 97 0.23 5.53 4.51
N PHE A 98 -0.62 4.76 5.20
CA PHE A 98 -0.16 3.65 6.04
C PHE A 98 0.68 2.63 5.25
N LEU A 99 0.21 2.22 4.07
CA LEU A 99 0.93 1.27 3.23
C LEU A 99 2.29 1.81 2.80
N ILE A 100 2.35 3.09 2.40
CA ILE A 100 3.60 3.76 1.99
C ILE A 100 4.60 3.84 3.15
N GLU A 101 4.15 4.20 4.36
CA GLU A 101 5.00 4.25 5.56
C GLU A 101 5.60 2.89 5.94
N LYS A 102 4.94 1.80 5.54
CA LYS A 102 5.40 0.43 5.77
C LYS A 102 6.34 -0.08 4.68
N LEU A 103 6.44 0.59 3.53
CA LEU A 103 7.34 0.17 2.47
C LEU A 103 8.80 0.11 2.98
N PRO A 104 9.59 -0.85 2.48
CA PRO A 104 11.01 -0.90 2.80
C PRO A 104 11.71 0.35 2.24
N SER A 105 12.12 1.28 3.12
CA SER A 105 12.95 2.42 2.74
C SER A 105 14.35 1.94 2.37
N GLU A 106 14.98 2.50 1.32
CA GLU A 106 16.37 2.23 0.96
C GLU A 106 17.36 2.52 2.13
N ASP A 107 16.96 3.37 3.09
CA ASP A 107 17.73 3.73 4.28
C ASP A 107 17.75 2.68 5.39
N LYS A 108 16.95 1.60 5.32
CA LYS A 108 17.01 0.50 6.31
C LYS A 108 18.14 -0.48 5.98
N LYS A 109 19.36 0.02 5.76
CA LYS A 109 20.54 -0.80 6.10
C LYS A 109 20.52 -0.93 7.62
N PRO A 110 20.65 -2.15 8.19
CA PRO A 110 20.84 -2.27 9.63
C PRO A 110 22.11 -1.49 9.98
N THR A 111 21.96 -0.33 10.61
CA THR A 111 23.07 0.34 11.26
C THR A 111 23.50 -0.59 12.38
N ILE A 112 24.54 -1.38 12.08
CA ILE A 112 25.29 -2.14 13.05
C ILE A 112 25.63 -1.13 14.14
N LYS A 113 25.00 -1.26 15.31
CA LYS A 113 25.45 -0.56 16.52
C LYS A 113 26.84 -1.11 16.81
N VAL A 114 27.86 -0.41 16.30
CA VAL A 114 29.25 -0.66 16.67
C VAL A 114 29.35 -0.29 18.15
N TYR A 115 29.32 -1.30 19.01
CA TYR A 115 29.73 -1.14 20.40
C TYR A 115 31.24 -0.84 20.38
N PRO A 116 31.71 0.29 20.94
CA PRO A 116 33.14 0.51 21.10
C PRO A 116 33.65 -0.52 22.12
N SER A 117 34.37 -1.53 21.63
CA SER A 117 35.08 -2.48 22.48
C SER A 117 36.28 -1.76 23.09
N ASN A 118 36.06 -1.22 24.28
CA ASN A 118 37.10 -0.58 25.08
C ASN A 118 38.01 -1.66 25.66
N LYS A 119 39.08 -2.03 24.94
CA LYS A 119 40.16 -2.85 25.50
C LYS A 119 41.23 -1.93 26.09
N LYS A 120 41.15 -1.74 27.41
CA LYS A 120 42.30 -1.38 28.24
C LYS A 120 43.14 -2.64 28.43
N HIS A 121 44.41 -2.60 28.05
CA HIS A 121 45.51 -3.35 28.66
C HIS A 121 46.79 -2.56 28.45
#